data_AF-A0A9X4RGG9-F1
#
_entry.id   AF-A0A9X4RGG9-F1
#
_cell.length_a   1.000
_cell.length_b   1.000
_cell.length_c   1.000
_cell.angle_alpha   90.00
_cell.angle_beta   90.00
_cell.angle_gamma   90.00
#
_symmetry.space_group_name_H-M   'P 1'
#
loop_
_entity.id
_entity.type
_entity.pdbx_description
1 polymer ?
#
loop_
_entity_poly.entity_id
_entity_poly.type
_entity_poly.pdbx_seq_one_letter_code
_entity_poly.pdbx_strand_id
1 'polypeptide(L)'
;MKNNLSNPMRITHSPHRSNFLNQIQNPQLAALTAAIVGIIITFTCSKGMYLTALLALIGLLLAFPKVLLMLYGKFEQLIRHYKYSPVLLLGIVIGFLIGLLLLFTVEPAQAQFFNKTQTWMTGAIPGINTGLVALIFNVLRALFVIYLGIGLVKVIQSARNDDDWQQMARTPLILVVTVTMGDILAGIITGAA
;
A
#
# COMPACT_ATOMS: atom_id res chain seq x y z
N MET A 1 -51.15 48.71 -21.08
CA MET A 1 -50.77 47.61 -20.16
C MET A 1 -49.30 47.33 -20.41
N LYS A 2 -48.40 47.72 -19.49
CA LYS A 2 -46.94 47.61 -19.65
C LYS A 2 -46.49 46.27 -19.08
N ASN A 3 -45.77 45.50 -19.90
CA ASN A 3 -45.23 44.18 -19.53
C ASN A 3 -43.90 44.34 -18.77
N ASN A 4 -43.78 43.62 -17.65
CA ASN A 4 -42.56 43.42 -16.87
C ASN A 4 -41.60 42.44 -17.57
N LEU A 5 -40.28 42.57 -17.30
CA LEU A 5 -39.17 41.60 -17.39
C LEU A 5 -37.90 42.36 -17.83
N SER A 6 -36.69 42.22 -17.28
CA SER A 6 -36.12 41.54 -16.12
C SER A 6 -34.67 42.03 -16.04
N ASN A 7 -34.22 42.41 -14.86
CA ASN A 7 -32.85 42.85 -14.60
C ASN A 7 -31.93 41.61 -14.63
N PRO A 8 -30.86 41.53 -15.46
CA PRO A 8 -29.97 40.39 -15.40
C PRO A 8 -29.12 40.47 -14.12
N MET A 9 -29.40 39.54 -13.20
CA MET A 9 -28.67 39.30 -11.97
C MET A 9 -27.20 39.00 -12.28
N ARG A 10 -26.30 39.97 -12.03
CA ARG A 10 -24.85 39.79 -12.14
C ARG A 10 -24.38 38.94 -10.96
N ILE A 11 -24.15 37.65 -11.20
CA ILE A 11 -23.56 36.74 -10.22
C ILE A 11 -22.09 37.11 -10.04
N THR A 12 -21.75 37.73 -8.91
CA THR A 12 -20.37 37.97 -8.47
C THR A 12 -19.83 36.69 -7.83
N HIS A 13 -19.01 35.94 -8.55
CA HIS A 13 -18.22 34.86 -7.95
C HIS A 13 -17.16 35.46 -7.01
N SER A 14 -17.33 35.25 -5.70
CA SER A 14 -16.35 35.57 -4.66
C SER A 14 -15.11 34.65 -4.76
N PRO A 15 -13.88 35.18 -4.79
CA PRO A 15 -12.67 34.37 -4.83
C PRO A 15 -12.22 34.00 -3.40
N HIS A 16 -12.99 33.19 -2.68
CA HIS A 16 -12.61 32.82 -1.30
C HIS A 16 -11.49 31.75 -1.24
N ARG A 17 -11.20 31.05 -2.35
CA ARG A 17 -10.28 29.89 -2.40
C ARG A 17 -8.79 30.26 -2.47
N SER A 18 -8.43 31.52 -2.71
CA SER A 18 -7.02 31.96 -2.82
C SER A 18 -6.33 32.16 -1.46
N ASN A 19 -7.09 32.47 -0.41
CA ASN A 19 -6.52 32.78 0.91
C ASN A 19 -5.92 31.55 1.61
N PHE A 20 -6.54 30.38 1.48
CA PHE A 20 -6.02 29.14 2.08
C PHE A 20 -4.72 28.67 1.40
N LEU A 21 -4.64 28.77 0.08
CA LEU A 21 -3.41 28.43 -0.67
C LEU A 21 -2.27 29.41 -0.39
N ASN A 22 -2.58 30.70 -0.18
CA ASN A 22 -1.59 31.71 0.24
C ASN A 22 -1.13 31.50 1.68
N GLN A 23 -2.02 31.04 2.57
CA GLN A 23 -1.68 30.72 3.95
C GLN A 23 -0.72 29.51 4.04
N ILE A 24 -0.88 28.51 3.16
CA ILE A 24 0.06 27.38 3.01
C ILE A 24 1.41 27.83 2.41
N GLN A 25 1.44 28.93 1.65
CA GLN A 25 2.68 29.47 1.05
C GLN A 25 3.51 30.34 2.00
N ASN A 26 3.09 30.54 3.25
CA ASN A 26 3.90 31.25 4.24
C ASN A 26 5.19 30.46 4.54
N PRO A 27 6.38 31.07 4.45
CA PRO A 27 7.66 30.37 4.60
C PRO A 27 7.82 29.68 5.96
N GLN A 28 7.17 30.19 7.00
CA GLN A 28 7.16 29.60 8.34
C GLN A 28 6.29 28.33 8.41
N LEU A 29 5.09 28.36 7.80
CA LEU A 29 4.20 27.19 7.75
C LEU A 29 4.77 26.10 6.83
N ALA A 30 5.41 26.50 5.73
CA ALA A 30 6.19 25.63 4.85
C ALA A 30 7.37 24.92 5.56
N ALA A 31 8.12 25.66 6.39
CA ALA A 31 9.22 25.08 7.15
C ALA A 31 8.73 24.09 8.21
N LEU A 32 7.61 24.39 8.87
CA LEU A 32 7.01 23.50 9.86
C LEU A 32 6.45 22.22 9.23
N THR A 33 5.76 22.31 8.09
CA THR A 33 5.26 21.12 7.37
C THR A 33 6.42 20.27 6.85
N ALA A 34 7.49 20.88 6.33
CA ALA A 34 8.69 20.16 5.92
C ALA A 34 9.40 19.46 7.09
N ALA A 35 9.49 20.10 8.24
CA ALA A 35 10.09 19.50 9.44
C ALA A 35 9.26 18.31 9.96
N ILE A 36 7.94 18.45 10.05
CA ILE A 36 7.04 17.37 10.50
C ILE A 36 7.13 16.18 9.54
N VAL A 37 7.07 16.42 8.23
CA VAL A 37 7.17 15.36 7.23
C VAL A 37 8.57 14.72 7.23
N GLY A 38 9.64 15.50 7.43
CA GLY A 38 11.00 14.98 7.58
C GLY A 38 11.17 14.04 8.79
N ILE A 39 10.52 14.36 9.91
CA ILE A 39 10.50 13.49 11.10
C ILE A 39 9.76 12.18 10.80
N ILE A 40 8.61 12.26 10.13
CA ILE A 40 7.84 11.08 9.71
C ILE A 40 8.67 10.20 8.78
N ILE A 41 9.31 10.78 7.75
CA ILE A 41 10.17 10.05 6.81
C ILE A 41 11.31 9.34 7.53
N THR A 42 11.97 10.01 8.49
CA THR A 42 13.11 9.45 9.22
C THR A 42 12.68 8.30 10.15
N PHE A 43 11.58 8.48 10.89
CA PHE A 43 11.03 7.45 11.78
C PHE A 43 10.59 6.22 10.98
N THR A 44 9.91 6.45 9.88
CA THR A 44 9.40 5.40 8.99
C THR A 44 10.53 4.63 8.29
N CYS A 45 11.59 5.32 7.86
CA CYS A 45 12.79 4.68 7.30
C CYS A 45 13.51 3.80 8.32
N SER A 46 13.59 4.24 9.59
CA SER A 46 14.20 3.44 10.67
C SER A 46 13.45 2.13 10.98
N LYS A 47 12.16 2.05 10.62
CA LYS A 47 11.29 0.87 10.81
C LYS A 47 11.18 0.00 9.55
N GLY A 48 11.92 0.30 8.49
CA GLY A 48 11.89 -0.45 7.23
C GLY A 48 10.62 -0.22 6.38
N MET A 49 9.78 0.75 6.74
CA MET A 49 8.50 1.01 6.06
C MET A 49 8.68 1.99 4.90
N TYR A 50 9.52 1.65 3.92
CA TYR A 50 9.94 2.58 2.86
C TYR A 50 8.79 3.17 2.03
N LEU A 51 7.67 2.46 1.90
CA LEU A 51 6.50 2.91 1.16
C LEU A 51 5.80 4.12 1.81
N THR A 52 5.68 4.14 3.14
CA THR A 52 5.07 5.28 3.85
C THR A 52 6.01 6.49 3.88
N ALA A 53 7.32 6.28 3.85
CA ALA A 53 8.30 7.36 3.68
C ALA A 53 8.20 7.98 2.28
N LEU A 54 8.00 7.16 1.25
CA LEU A 54 7.82 7.62 -0.14
C LEU A 54 6.49 8.37 -0.32
N LEU A 55 5.39 7.89 0.28
CA LEU A 55 4.11 8.60 0.29
C LEU A 55 4.18 9.94 1.04
N ALA A 56 4.90 10.01 2.16
CA ALA A 56 5.13 11.25 2.89
C ALA A 56 5.94 12.26 2.05
N LEU A 57 6.95 11.79 1.31
CA LEU A 57 7.74 12.62 0.40
C LEU A 57 6.91 13.13 -0.79
N ILE A 58 6.05 12.28 -1.37
CA ILE A 58 5.09 12.70 -2.41
C ILE A 58 4.11 13.75 -1.84
N GLY A 59 3.61 13.54 -0.61
CA GLY A 59 2.75 14.49 0.09
C GLY A 59 3.44 15.85 0.32
N LEU A 60 4.73 15.84 0.69
CA LEU A 60 5.54 17.05 0.80
C LEU A 60 5.65 17.78 -0.54
N LEU A 61 5.89 17.04 -1.63
CA LEU A 61 6.01 17.60 -2.96
C LEU A 61 4.69 18.23 -3.45
N LEU A 62 3.55 17.61 -3.12
CA LEU A 62 2.20 18.14 -3.36
C LEU A 62 1.88 19.39 -2.53
N ALA A 63 2.40 19.50 -1.32
CA ALA A 63 2.22 20.67 -0.46
C ALA A 63 2.88 21.95 -1.03
N PHE A 64 3.84 21.81 -1.95
CA PHE A 64 4.54 22.91 -2.61
C PHE A 64 4.18 23.03 -4.11
N PRO A 65 3.02 23.63 -4.45
CA PRO A 65 2.55 23.71 -5.83
C PRO A 65 3.49 24.51 -6.76
N LYS A 66 4.31 25.43 -6.22
CA LYS A 66 5.31 26.19 -6.99
C LYS A 66 6.44 25.30 -7.52
N VAL A 67 6.87 24.31 -6.75
CA VAL A 67 7.90 23.35 -7.16
C VAL A 67 7.34 22.41 -8.24
N LEU A 68 6.08 21.98 -8.07
CA LEU A 68 5.37 21.17 -9.07
C LEU A 68 5.18 21.89 -10.41
N LEU A 69 4.80 23.16 -10.40
CA LEU A 69 4.67 23.96 -11.63
C LEU A 69 6.01 24.15 -12.35
N MET A 70 7.10 24.33 -11.60
CA MET A 70 8.44 24.46 -12.16
C MET A 70 8.97 23.14 -12.73
N LEU A 71 8.68 22.02 -12.06
CA LEU A 71 8.97 20.66 -12.56
C LEU A 71 8.14 20.34 -13.81
N TYR A 72 6.86 20.68 -13.81
CA TYR A 72 5.96 20.46 -14.95
C TYR A 72 6.44 21.23 -16.20
N GLY A 73 6.85 22.48 -16.05
CA GLY A 73 7.40 23.26 -17.17
C GLY A 73 8.69 22.69 -17.75
N LYS A 74 9.58 22.13 -16.92
CA LYS A 74 10.77 21.40 -17.40
C LYS A 74 10.42 20.07 -18.05
N PHE A 75 9.41 19.37 -17.52
CA PHE A 75 8.92 18.12 -18.09
C PHE A 75 8.28 18.33 -19.46
N GLU A 76 7.51 19.40 -19.63
CA GLU A 76 6.88 19.78 -20.91
C GLU A 76 7.93 20.19 -21.95
N GLN A 77 9.00 20.87 -21.55
CA GLN A 77 10.15 21.14 -22.42
C GLN A 77 10.89 19.87 -22.83
N LEU A 78 11.05 18.91 -21.91
CA LEU A 78 11.71 17.63 -22.18
C LEU A 78 10.88 16.73 -23.12
N ILE A 79 9.56 16.71 -22.94
CA ILE A 79 8.61 16.01 -23.82
C ILE A 79 8.55 16.65 -25.21
N ARG A 80 8.68 17.98 -25.33
CA ARG A 80 8.77 18.63 -26.65
C ARG A 80 10.08 18.34 -27.36
N HIS A 81 11.17 18.12 -26.62
CA HIS A 81 12.47 17.81 -27.20
C HIS A 81 12.55 16.36 -27.71
N TYR A 82 11.92 15.43 -27.00
CA TYR A 82 11.86 14.02 -27.36
C TYR A 82 10.47 13.69 -27.94
N LYS A 83 10.35 13.61 -29.27
CA LYS A 83 9.11 13.31 -30.04
C LYS A 83 8.48 11.92 -29.76
N TYR A 84 8.47 11.45 -28.52
CA TYR A 84 7.79 10.22 -28.15
C TYR A 84 6.28 10.45 -28.04
N SER A 85 5.48 9.47 -28.44
CA SER A 85 4.03 9.53 -28.27
C SER A 85 3.71 9.63 -26.77
N PRO A 86 2.78 10.50 -26.35
CA PRO A 86 2.43 10.68 -24.92
C PRO A 86 1.96 9.37 -24.28
N VAL A 87 1.44 8.43 -25.09
CA VAL A 87 1.00 7.09 -24.68
C VAL A 87 2.18 6.20 -24.24
N LEU A 88 3.32 6.24 -24.94
CA LEU A 88 4.50 5.45 -24.57
C LEU A 88 5.11 5.93 -23.26
N LEU A 89 5.14 7.25 -23.06
CA LEU A 89 5.67 7.85 -21.83
C LEU A 89 4.79 7.49 -20.63
N LEU A 90 3.46 7.54 -20.81
CA LEU A 90 2.50 7.13 -19.79
C LEU A 90 2.62 5.64 -19.45
N GLY A 91 2.83 4.78 -20.45
CA GLY A 91 3.10 3.35 -20.25
C GLY A 91 4.39 3.08 -19.46
N ILE A 92 5.47 3.81 -19.74
CA ILE A 92 6.74 3.69 -19.01
C ILE A 92 6.59 4.17 -17.56
N VAL A 93 5.88 5.27 -17.33
CA VAL A 93 5.64 5.80 -15.97
C VAL A 93 4.78 4.83 -15.16
N ILE A 94 3.71 4.28 -15.74
CA ILE A 94 2.88 3.28 -15.07
C ILE A 94 3.68 2.00 -14.80
N GLY A 95 4.44 1.49 -15.79
CA GLY A 95 5.29 0.32 -15.62
C GLY A 95 6.36 0.52 -14.56
N PHE A 96 6.95 1.72 -14.50
CA PHE A 96 7.92 2.09 -13.47
C PHE A 96 7.26 2.18 -12.09
N LEU A 97 6.08 2.78 -11.96
CA LEU A 97 5.34 2.84 -10.69
C LEU A 97 4.93 1.46 -10.19
N ILE A 98 4.47 0.58 -11.09
CA ILE A 98 4.14 -0.81 -10.77
C ILE A 98 5.41 -1.57 -10.37
N GLY A 99 6.50 -1.43 -11.12
CA GLY A 99 7.77 -2.07 -10.82
C GLY A 99 8.35 -1.61 -9.48
N LEU A 100 8.23 -0.32 -9.17
CA LEU A 100 8.68 0.28 -7.93
C LEU A 100 7.80 -0.17 -6.76
N LEU A 101 6.47 -0.22 -6.94
CA LEU A 101 5.56 -0.82 -5.97
C LEU A 101 5.93 -2.28 -5.70
N LEU A 102 6.17 -3.09 -6.73
CA LEU A 102 6.58 -4.48 -6.56
C LEU A 102 7.89 -4.58 -5.80
N LEU A 103 8.90 -3.77 -6.13
CA LEU A 103 10.21 -3.78 -5.45
C LEU A 103 10.11 -3.47 -3.96
N PHE A 104 9.24 -2.53 -3.57
CA PHE A 104 9.03 -2.13 -2.17
C PHE A 104 8.00 -2.99 -1.43
N THR A 105 7.23 -3.81 -2.12
CA THR A 105 6.23 -4.72 -1.53
C THR A 105 6.71 -6.17 -1.48
N VAL A 106 7.94 -6.46 -1.91
CA VAL A 106 8.60 -7.74 -1.61
C VAL A 106 9.04 -7.78 -0.15
N GLU A 107 8.08 -7.69 0.77
CA GLU A 107 8.30 -8.28 2.09
C GLU A 107 8.29 -9.81 1.89
N PRO A 108 9.16 -10.57 2.61
CA PRO A 108 9.08 -12.03 2.57
C PRO A 108 7.64 -12.40 2.86
N ALA A 109 6.98 -13.18 1.99
CA ALA A 109 5.55 -13.47 2.07
C ALA A 109 5.15 -13.82 3.51
N GLN A 110 4.66 -12.83 4.25
CA GLN A 110 4.28 -12.93 5.66
C GLN A 110 2.95 -13.68 5.66
N ALA A 111 3.00 -14.99 5.39
CA ALA A 111 1.81 -15.81 5.60
C ALA A 111 1.48 -15.68 7.09
N GLN A 112 0.27 -15.23 7.40
CA GLN A 112 -0.15 -14.92 8.76
C GLN A 112 -0.17 -16.15 9.68
N PHE A 113 0.00 -17.34 9.12
CA PHE A 113 0.01 -18.62 9.81
C PHE A 113 1.34 -18.89 10.52
N PHE A 114 1.26 -19.54 11.67
CA PHE A 114 2.38 -20.06 12.45
C PHE A 114 3.37 -19.00 13.00
N ASN A 115 3.03 -17.71 12.96
CA ASN A 115 3.91 -16.63 13.41
C ASN A 115 4.03 -16.58 14.93
N LYS A 116 2.91 -16.73 15.63
CA LYS A 116 2.89 -16.75 17.10
C LYS A 116 3.59 -17.99 17.62
N THR A 117 3.34 -19.13 17.00
CA THR A 117 3.98 -20.40 17.33
C THR A 117 5.49 -20.36 17.11
N GLN A 118 5.96 -19.80 15.98
CA GLN A 118 7.41 -19.63 15.73
C GLN A 118 8.06 -18.75 16.80
N THR A 119 7.44 -17.61 17.10
CA THR A 119 7.94 -16.64 18.09
C THR A 119 8.08 -17.29 19.46
N TRP A 120 7.05 -18.03 19.89
CA TRP A 120 7.12 -18.79 21.12
C TRP A 120 8.26 -19.80 21.11
N MET A 121 8.38 -20.63 20.06
CA MET A 121 9.41 -21.68 20.02
C MET A 121 10.83 -21.11 20.08
N THR A 122 11.07 -19.96 19.44
CA THR A 122 12.36 -19.28 19.51
C THR A 122 12.68 -18.74 20.91
N GLY A 123 11.67 -18.42 21.71
CA GLY A 123 11.85 -17.92 23.09
C GLY A 123 11.79 -19.03 24.15
N ALA A 124 11.09 -20.13 23.89
CA ALA A 124 10.83 -21.19 24.85
C ALA A 124 11.99 -22.18 25.02
N ILE A 125 12.84 -22.33 24.00
CA ILE A 125 13.95 -23.29 23.99
C ILE A 125 15.28 -22.52 24.04
N PRO A 126 15.97 -22.47 25.20
CA PRO A 126 17.26 -21.80 25.33
C PRO A 126 18.30 -22.44 24.41
N GLY A 127 19.08 -21.60 23.70
CA GLY A 127 20.16 -22.06 22.81
C GLY A 127 19.70 -22.63 21.47
N ILE A 128 18.41 -22.55 21.13
CA ILE A 128 17.91 -22.98 19.82
C ILE A 128 18.42 -22.06 18.70
N ASN A 129 18.79 -22.65 17.56
CA ASN A 129 19.17 -21.87 16.39
C ASN A 129 17.91 -21.22 15.77
N THR A 130 17.73 -19.92 16.00
CA THR A 130 16.58 -19.15 15.53
C THR A 130 16.47 -19.13 13.99
N GLY A 131 17.60 -19.20 13.29
CA GLY A 131 17.64 -19.30 11.82
C GLY A 131 17.09 -20.64 11.31
N LEU A 132 17.44 -21.75 11.98
CA LEU A 132 16.90 -23.08 11.67
C LEU A 132 15.39 -23.14 11.93
N VAL A 133 14.95 -22.60 13.08
CA VAL A 133 13.52 -22.52 13.42
C VAL A 133 12.78 -21.70 12.36
N ALA A 134 13.27 -20.51 12.01
CA ALA A 134 12.66 -19.69 10.97
C ALA A 134 12.60 -20.41 9.61
N LEU A 135 13.65 -21.14 9.24
CA LEU A 135 13.67 -21.93 8.00
C LEU A 135 12.58 -23.02 7.99
N ILE A 136 12.46 -23.80 9.07
CA ILE A 136 11.45 -24.85 9.19
C ILE A 136 10.04 -24.27 9.05
N PHE A 137 9.76 -23.17 9.76
CA PHE A 137 8.45 -22.50 9.70
C PHE A 137 8.17 -21.90 8.32
N ASN A 138 9.18 -21.34 7.66
CA ASN A 138 9.03 -20.83 6.29
C ASN A 138 8.74 -21.94 5.27
N VAL A 139 9.39 -23.10 5.41
CA VAL A 139 9.07 -24.29 4.59
C VAL A 139 7.63 -24.75 4.85
N LEU A 140 7.20 -24.81 6.11
CA LEU A 140 5.82 -25.15 6.49
C LEU A 140 4.80 -24.19 5.89
N ARG A 141 5.03 -22.88 5.97
CA ARG A 141 4.18 -21.85 5.34
C ARG A 141 4.15 -22.00 3.83
N ALA A 142 5.29 -22.22 3.18
CA ALA A 142 5.37 -22.41 1.74
C ALA A 142 4.56 -23.63 1.29
N LEU A 143 4.72 -24.77 1.96
CA LEU A 143 3.93 -25.98 1.69
C LEU A 143 2.43 -25.75 1.91
N PHE A 144 2.07 -25.03 2.97
CA PHE A 144 0.68 -24.69 3.24
C PHE A 144 0.06 -23.82 2.14
N VAL A 145 0.78 -22.78 1.70
CA VAL A 145 0.34 -21.91 0.60
C VAL A 145 0.22 -22.68 -0.71
N ILE A 146 1.17 -23.57 -1.03
CA ILE A 146 1.10 -24.43 -2.22
C ILE A 146 -0.15 -25.33 -2.15
N TYR A 147 -0.41 -25.95 -1.00
CA TYR A 147 -1.58 -26.80 -0.81
C TYR A 147 -2.89 -26.02 -1.01
N LEU A 148 -2.99 -24.83 -0.41
CA LEU A 148 -4.15 -23.95 -0.59
C LEU A 148 -4.29 -23.49 -2.04
N GLY A 149 -3.18 -23.16 -2.71
CA GLY A 149 -3.18 -22.79 -4.13
C GLY A 149 -3.76 -23.89 -5.01
N ILE A 150 -3.32 -25.14 -4.81
CA ILE A 150 -3.86 -26.30 -5.53
C ILE A 150 -5.35 -26.50 -5.22
N GLY A 151 -5.75 -26.38 -3.94
CA GLY A 151 -7.14 -26.49 -3.51
C GLY A 151 -8.04 -25.43 -4.15
N LEU A 152 -7.59 -24.18 -4.18
CA LEU A 152 -8.32 -23.07 -4.79
C LEU A 152 -8.51 -23.25 -6.29
N VAL A 153 -7.49 -23.73 -7.01
CA VAL A 153 -7.62 -24.04 -8.45
C VAL A 153 -8.74 -25.04 -8.69
N LYS A 154 -8.85 -26.10 -7.87
CA LYS A 154 -9.93 -27.09 -7.98
C LYS A 154 -11.31 -26.48 -7.70
N VAL A 155 -11.42 -25.63 -6.69
CA VAL A 155 -12.68 -24.92 -6.36
C VAL A 155 -13.11 -24.01 -7.51
N ILE A 156 -12.17 -23.26 -8.10
CA ILE A 156 -12.47 -22.37 -9.24
C ILE A 156 -12.89 -23.18 -10.46
N GLN A 157 -12.20 -24.28 -10.78
CA GLN A 157 -12.57 -25.14 -11.90
C GLN A 157 -13.97 -25.71 -11.72
N SER A 158 -14.29 -26.19 -10.52
CA SER A 158 -15.63 -26.66 -10.18
C SER A 158 -16.68 -25.57 -10.31
N ALA A 159 -16.42 -24.37 -9.79
CA ALA A 159 -17.34 -23.25 -9.88
C ALA A 159 -17.60 -22.82 -11.34
N ARG A 160 -16.62 -23.01 -12.23
CA ARG A 160 -16.75 -22.73 -13.66
C ARG A 160 -17.52 -23.79 -14.42
N ASN A 161 -17.54 -25.02 -13.92
CA ASN A 161 -18.19 -26.16 -14.54
C ASN A 161 -19.60 -26.41 -13.97
N ASP A 162 -20.13 -25.49 -13.14
CA ASP A 162 -21.38 -25.64 -12.41
C ASP A 162 -21.44 -26.89 -11.50
N ASP A 163 -20.27 -27.42 -11.12
CA ASP A 163 -20.14 -28.50 -10.13
C ASP A 163 -20.33 -27.95 -8.70
N ASP A 164 -20.54 -28.83 -7.71
CA ASP A 164 -20.65 -28.45 -6.30
C ASP A 164 -19.31 -27.94 -5.71
N TRP A 165 -19.01 -26.68 -5.99
CA TRP A 165 -17.79 -26.01 -5.57
C TRP A 165 -17.75 -25.79 -4.06
N GLN A 166 -18.90 -25.78 -3.38
CA GLN A 166 -18.96 -25.62 -1.93
C GLN A 166 -18.43 -26.86 -1.24
N GLN A 167 -18.81 -28.04 -1.72
CA GLN A 167 -18.28 -29.30 -1.20
C GLN A 167 -16.77 -29.39 -1.39
N MET A 168 -16.25 -28.93 -2.54
CA MET A 168 -14.81 -28.90 -2.82
C MET A 168 -14.05 -27.85 -2.00
N ALA A 169 -14.66 -26.72 -1.69
CA ALA A 169 -14.05 -25.65 -0.89
C ALA A 169 -13.95 -26.00 0.60
N ARG A 170 -14.74 -26.96 1.08
CA ARG A 170 -14.81 -27.33 2.50
C ARG A 170 -13.45 -27.72 3.08
N THR A 171 -12.71 -28.60 2.41
CA THR A 171 -11.41 -29.08 2.89
C THR A 171 -10.36 -27.97 3.02
N PRO A 172 -10.07 -27.16 1.99
CA PRO A 172 -9.10 -26.07 2.12
C PRO A 172 -9.55 -25.01 3.13
N LEU A 173 -10.86 -24.71 3.21
CA LEU A 173 -11.38 -23.73 4.16
C LEU A 173 -11.21 -24.19 5.62
N ILE A 174 -11.54 -25.45 5.93
CA ILE A 174 -11.33 -26.02 7.26
C ILE A 174 -9.87 -25.87 7.67
N LEU A 175 -8.92 -26.20 6.78
CA LEU A 175 -7.49 -26.10 7.08
C LEU A 175 -7.05 -24.67 7.39
N VAL A 176 -7.51 -23.67 6.63
CA VAL A 176 -7.23 -22.25 6.92
C VAL A 176 -7.74 -21.88 8.31
N VAL A 177 -8.99 -22.22 8.61
CA VAL A 177 -9.60 -21.88 9.90
C VAL A 177 -8.88 -22.59 11.05
N THR A 178 -8.62 -23.89 10.93
CA THR A 178 -7.95 -24.68 11.97
C THR A 178 -6.53 -24.19 12.24
N VAL A 179 -5.75 -23.89 11.20
CA VAL A 179 -4.37 -23.41 11.35
C VAL A 179 -4.35 -22.00 11.95
N THR A 180 -5.22 -21.11 11.49
CA THR A 180 -5.32 -19.74 12.04
C THR A 180 -5.74 -19.77 13.50
N MET A 181 -6.77 -20.57 13.83
CA MET A 181 -7.21 -20.74 15.20
C MET A 181 -6.12 -21.36 16.07
N GLY A 182 -5.40 -22.36 15.55
CA GLY A 182 -4.26 -22.97 16.23
C GLY A 182 -3.15 -21.95 16.54
N ASP A 183 -2.81 -21.06 15.61
CA ASP A 183 -1.78 -20.05 15.85
C ASP A 183 -2.25 -18.95 16.84
N ILE A 184 -3.53 -18.58 16.81
CA ILE A 184 -4.12 -17.68 17.82
C ILE A 184 -4.10 -18.33 19.20
N LEU A 185 -4.56 -19.58 19.31
CA LEU A 185 -4.57 -20.34 20.56
C LEU A 185 -3.14 -20.54 21.09
N ALA A 186 -2.18 -20.81 20.22
CA ALA A 186 -0.77 -20.86 20.59
C ALA A 186 -0.33 -19.52 21.19
N GLY A 187 -0.68 -18.39 20.57
CA GLY A 187 -0.40 -17.05 21.13
C GLY A 187 -0.98 -16.85 22.54
N ILE A 188 -2.22 -17.30 22.76
CA ILE A 188 -2.90 -17.20 24.06
C ILE A 188 -2.24 -18.09 25.13
N ILE A 189 -2.00 -19.36 24.80
CA ILE A 189 -1.43 -20.36 25.73
C ILE A 189 0.01 -19.98 26.12
N THR A 190 0.74 -19.39 25.18
CA THR A 190 2.17 -19.09 25.36
C THR A 190 2.46 -17.71 25.92
N GLY A 191 1.44 -16.86 26.06
CA GLY A 191 1.59 -15.48 26.52
C GLY A 191 2.25 -14.53 25.51
N ALA A 192 2.26 -14.89 24.22
CA ALA A 192 2.80 -14.07 23.13
C ALA A 192 1.75 -13.14 22.48
N ALA A 193 0.65 -12.88 23.20
CA ALA A 193 -0.45 -12.02 22.77
C ALA A 193 -0.17 -10.55 23.06
#